data_AF-A0A968W0F8-F1
#
_entry.id   AF-A0A968W0F8-F1
#
_cell.length_a   1.000
_cell.length_b   1.000
_cell.length_c   1.000
_cell.angle_alpha   90.00
_cell.angle_beta   90.00
_cell.angle_gamma   90.00
#
_symmetry.space_group_name_H-M   'P 1'
#
loop_
_entity.id
_entity.type
_entity.pdbx_description
1 polymer ?
#
loop_
_entity_poly.entity_id
_entity_poly.type
_entity_poly.pdbx_seq_one_letter_code
_entity_poly.pdbx_strand_id
1 'polypeptide(L)'
;KVYVNDVLQKNDANTHDFTSPVVYTIVSPNGTSASYIVEAKREPVVTEAEILSYNIPALNVTGEVDTVNNTIYLLFPTGTDLTSKYVAEFKLTPYARLRENGKPQNSGVTANGFSDTLKLRVTAEDGATVSDYFVLSDMKPTIYKAELTNLVPSVNGTIDQGEMTIIFEVLSSTNVTDLTLSLDIHPDDATITIVEENSQQVSKPFENNVTKIDLSSPVKIKLTNVETGEAIYTLTKKILIRTFIMQFTF
;
A
#
# COMPACT_ATOMS: atom_id res chain seq x y z
N LYS A 1 -17.82 -22.03 56.13
CA LYS A 1 -17.03 -20.83 56.50
C LYS A 1 -15.78 -20.83 55.64
N VAL A 2 -15.36 -19.67 55.12
CA VAL A 2 -14.15 -19.55 54.31
C VAL A 2 -13.12 -18.76 55.09
N TYR A 3 -11.89 -19.24 55.15
CA TYR A 3 -10.80 -18.61 55.89
C TYR A 3 -9.62 -18.35 54.95
N VAL A 4 -8.91 -17.24 55.19
CA VAL A 4 -7.60 -16.96 54.59
C VAL A 4 -6.69 -16.57 55.74
N ASN A 5 -5.55 -17.24 55.89
CA ASN A 5 -4.63 -17.06 57.03
C ASN A 5 -5.36 -17.03 58.39
N ASP A 6 -6.26 -18.01 58.60
CA ASP A 6 -7.12 -18.14 59.79
C ASP A 6 -8.13 -17.00 60.06
N VAL A 7 -8.24 -16.03 59.14
CA VAL A 7 -9.24 -14.96 59.19
C VAL A 7 -10.47 -15.36 58.41
N LEU A 8 -11.64 -15.33 59.06
CA LEU A 8 -12.94 -15.58 58.43
C LEU A 8 -13.25 -14.52 57.37
N GLN A 9 -13.48 -14.96 56.14
CA GLN A 9 -13.83 -14.11 55.01
C GLN A 9 -15.33 -13.81 54.97
N LYS A 10 -15.66 -12.57 54.63
CA LYS A 10 -17.01 -12.09 54.33
C LYS A 10 -16.99 -11.43 52.96
N ASN A 11 -18.07 -11.62 52.21
CA ASN A 11 -18.20 -10.99 50.90
C ASN A 11 -18.07 -9.46 51.03
N ASP A 12 -17.34 -8.84 50.10
CA ASP A 12 -17.18 -7.38 49.97
C ASP A 12 -16.58 -6.64 51.18
N ALA A 13 -16.06 -7.35 52.18
CA ALA A 13 -15.47 -6.74 53.39
C ALA A 13 -13.96 -6.98 53.52
N ASN A 14 -13.41 -7.93 52.76
CA ASN A 14 -12.00 -8.33 52.83
C ASN A 14 -11.30 -8.06 51.51
N THR A 15 -10.17 -7.35 51.55
CA THR A 15 -9.23 -7.20 50.42
C THR A 15 -8.10 -8.21 50.56
N HIS A 16 -7.67 -8.79 49.44
CA HIS A 16 -6.56 -9.75 49.41
C HIS A 16 -5.44 -9.24 48.50
N ASP A 17 -4.21 -9.41 48.98
CA ASP A 17 -3.01 -9.25 48.16
C ASP A 17 -2.69 -10.58 47.50
N PHE A 18 -2.63 -10.59 46.17
CA PHE A 18 -2.28 -11.75 45.36
C PHE A 18 -0.87 -11.63 44.74
N THR A 19 0.02 -10.81 45.31
CA THR A 19 1.45 -10.79 44.96
C THR A 19 2.14 -12.14 45.20
N SER A 20 1.53 -13.03 45.99
CA SER A 20 1.88 -14.45 46.14
C SER A 20 0.61 -15.30 46.20
N PRO A 21 0.68 -16.62 45.93
CA PRO A 21 -0.50 -17.49 46.01
C PRO A 21 -1.14 -17.47 47.40
N VAL A 22 -2.47 -17.31 47.44
CA VAL A 22 -3.26 -17.22 48.67
C VAL A 22 -3.99 -18.54 48.91
N VAL A 23 -3.89 -19.06 50.14
CA VAL A 23 -4.60 -20.30 50.52
C VAL A 23 -5.94 -19.97 51.16
N TYR A 24 -7.01 -20.47 50.56
CA TYR A 24 -8.38 -20.42 51.07
C TYR A 24 -8.75 -21.76 51.70
N THR A 25 -9.10 -21.73 52.98
CA THR A 25 -9.59 -22.91 53.69
C THR A 25 -11.10 -22.84 53.84
N ILE A 26 -11.81 -23.78 53.22
CA ILE A 26 -13.26 -23.91 53.31
C ILE A 26 -13.57 -24.94 54.38
N VAL A 27 -14.23 -24.52 55.46
CA VAL A 27 -14.68 -25.39 56.56
C VAL A 27 -16.19 -25.59 56.46
N SER A 28 -16.62 -26.84 56.35
CA SER A 28 -18.04 -27.22 56.30
C SER A 28 -18.68 -27.24 57.70
N PRO A 29 -20.03 -27.23 57.82
CA PRO A 29 -20.71 -27.23 59.12
C PRO A 29 -20.39 -28.43 60.02
N ASN A 30 -20.06 -29.58 59.43
CA ASN A 30 -19.64 -30.81 60.12
C ASN A 30 -18.14 -30.84 60.50
N GLY A 31 -17.40 -29.74 60.30
CA GLY A 31 -16.01 -29.58 60.75
C GLY A 31 -14.93 -30.07 59.79
N THR A 32 -15.31 -30.64 58.64
CA THR A 32 -14.36 -31.01 57.58
C THR A 32 -13.82 -29.75 56.90
N SER A 33 -12.57 -29.78 56.42
CA SER A 33 -11.96 -28.66 55.70
C SER A 33 -11.31 -29.10 54.38
N ALA A 34 -11.28 -28.17 53.42
CA ALA A 34 -10.55 -28.28 52.16
C ALA A 34 -9.81 -26.97 51.88
N SER A 35 -8.59 -27.06 51.35
CA SER A 35 -7.76 -25.90 51.03
C SER A 35 -7.64 -25.72 49.52
N TYR A 36 -7.74 -24.49 49.05
CA TYR A 36 -7.61 -24.09 47.65
C TYR A 36 -6.52 -23.02 47.53
N ILE A 37 -5.63 -23.17 46.56
CA ILE A 37 -4.63 -22.16 46.24
C ILE A 37 -5.23 -21.27 45.15
N VAL A 38 -5.32 -19.97 45.44
CA VAL A 38 -5.73 -18.94 44.49
C VAL A 38 -4.49 -18.15 44.10
N GLU A 39 -4.17 -18.17 42.81
CA GLU A 39 -3.04 -17.48 42.23
C GLU A 39 -3.54 -16.46 41.21
N ALA A 40 -3.06 -15.21 41.31
CA ALA A 40 -3.22 -14.23 40.25
C ALA A 40 -1.97 -14.23 39.38
N LYS A 41 -2.14 -14.51 38.08
CA LYS A 41 -1.06 -14.41 37.10
C LYS A 41 -1.23 -13.14 36.30
N ARG A 42 -0.19 -12.31 36.28
CA ARG A 42 -0.10 -11.17 35.37
C ARG A 42 0.61 -11.65 34.11
N GLU A 43 0.03 -11.37 32.94
CA GLU A 43 0.73 -11.56 31.68
C GLU A 43 2.03 -10.73 31.66
N PRO A 44 3.10 -11.25 31.03
CA PRO A 44 4.32 -10.48 30.85
C PRO A 44 4.01 -9.20 30.08
N VAL A 45 4.64 -8.09 30.47
CA VAL A 45 4.54 -6.83 29.75
C VAL A 45 5.18 -6.99 28.38
N VAL A 46 4.48 -6.57 27.33
CA VAL A 46 4.99 -6.59 25.96
C VAL A 46 6.03 -5.48 25.79
N THR A 47 7.25 -5.85 25.42
CA THR A 47 8.36 -4.92 25.23
C THR A 47 8.64 -4.65 23.75
N GLU A 48 8.03 -5.42 22.85
CA GLU A 48 8.13 -5.20 21.41
C GLU A 48 7.38 -3.93 21.02
N ALA A 49 8.03 -3.07 20.22
CA ALA A 49 7.47 -1.84 19.70
C ALA A 49 7.43 -1.89 18.17
N GLU A 50 6.57 -2.74 17.61
CA GLU A 50 6.52 -2.99 16.16
C GLU A 50 5.19 -2.57 15.52
N ILE A 51 5.26 -2.15 14.26
CA ILE A 51 4.13 -2.10 13.33
C ILE A 51 4.11 -3.45 12.60
N LEU A 52 2.96 -4.13 12.62
CA LEU A 52 2.78 -5.47 12.05
C LEU A 52 2.12 -5.44 10.66
N SER A 53 1.36 -4.38 10.36
CA SER A 53 0.79 -4.12 9.04
C SER A 53 0.46 -2.64 8.92
N TYR A 54 0.48 -2.10 7.70
CA TYR A 54 0.14 -0.71 7.43
C TYR A 54 -0.39 -0.57 6.01
N ASN A 55 -1.67 -0.20 5.85
CA ASN A 55 -2.38 -0.19 4.58
C ASN A 55 -3.14 1.12 4.39
N ILE A 56 -3.46 1.45 3.14
CA ILE A 56 -4.36 2.56 2.78
C ILE A 56 -5.51 1.97 1.94
N PRO A 57 -6.60 1.50 2.59
CA PRO A 57 -7.68 0.78 1.92
C PRO A 57 -8.37 1.59 0.81
N ALA A 58 -8.53 2.90 1.02
CA ALA A 58 -9.20 3.79 0.06
C ALA A 58 -8.49 3.86 -1.31
N LEU A 59 -7.19 3.52 -1.35
CA LEU A 59 -6.37 3.50 -2.56
C LEU A 59 -5.97 2.08 -2.98
N ASN A 60 -6.46 1.06 -2.25
CA ASN A 60 -6.04 -0.32 -2.42
C ASN A 60 -4.50 -0.50 -2.35
N VAL A 61 -3.86 0.23 -1.43
CA VAL A 61 -2.41 0.14 -1.18
C VAL A 61 -2.17 -0.71 0.07
N THR A 62 -1.37 -1.76 -0.08
CA THR A 62 -0.86 -2.60 1.00
C THR A 62 0.60 -2.26 1.23
N GLY A 63 0.98 -1.97 2.48
CA GLY A 63 2.37 -1.67 2.81
C GLY A 63 3.19 -2.92 3.07
N GLU A 64 4.40 -2.93 2.52
CA GLU A 64 5.43 -3.92 2.86
C GLU A 64 6.16 -3.45 4.11
N VAL A 65 5.96 -4.16 5.21
CA VAL A 65 6.54 -3.81 6.51
C VAL A 65 7.81 -4.62 6.76
N ASP A 66 8.92 -3.93 6.95
CA ASP A 66 10.19 -4.51 7.36
C ASP A 66 10.46 -4.10 8.82
N THR A 67 10.26 -5.05 9.74
CA THR A 67 10.47 -4.84 11.18
C THR A 67 11.94 -4.87 11.57
N VAL A 68 12.83 -5.37 10.71
CA VAL A 68 14.29 -5.37 10.96
C VAL A 68 14.86 -3.99 10.69
N ASN A 69 14.46 -3.37 9.59
CA ASN A 69 14.92 -2.03 9.18
C ASN A 69 14.00 -0.90 9.66
N ASN A 70 12.86 -1.22 10.28
CA ASN A 70 11.82 -0.28 10.68
C ASN A 70 11.34 0.61 9.52
N THR A 71 11.09 0.00 8.36
CA THR A 71 10.58 0.68 7.18
C THR A 71 9.22 0.11 6.79
N ILE A 72 8.41 0.96 6.15
CA ILE A 72 7.16 0.57 5.53
C ILE A 72 7.21 1.11 4.11
N TYR A 73 7.21 0.25 3.12
CA TYR A 73 7.19 0.67 1.72
C TYR A 73 5.76 0.63 1.19
N LEU A 74 5.29 1.76 0.66
CA LEU A 74 3.97 1.93 0.07
C LEU A 74 4.10 2.24 -1.41
N LEU A 75 3.48 1.41 -2.23
CA LEU A 75 3.44 1.59 -3.68
C LEU A 75 2.07 2.07 -4.14
N PHE A 76 2.00 3.33 -4.56
CA PHE A 76 0.76 3.99 -4.92
C PHE A 76 0.38 3.78 -6.39
N PRO A 77 -0.92 3.68 -6.71
CA PRO A 77 -1.38 3.76 -8.09
C PRO A 77 -0.90 5.04 -8.77
N THR A 78 -0.59 4.93 -10.06
CA THR A 78 -0.15 6.05 -10.89
C THR A 78 -1.16 7.21 -10.85
N GLY A 79 -0.64 8.44 -10.71
CA GLY A 79 -1.47 9.65 -10.66
C GLY A 79 -2.14 9.93 -9.31
N THR A 80 -1.87 9.13 -8.28
CA THR A 80 -2.30 9.44 -6.90
C THR A 80 -1.73 10.78 -6.44
N ASP A 81 -2.56 11.65 -5.86
CA ASP A 81 -2.12 12.92 -5.29
C ASP A 81 -1.51 12.75 -3.88
N LEU A 82 -0.19 12.58 -3.81
CA LEU A 82 0.53 12.44 -2.53
C LEU A 82 0.62 13.74 -1.71
N THR A 83 0.15 14.88 -2.22
CA THR A 83 0.04 16.12 -1.42
C THR A 83 -1.19 16.09 -0.52
N SER A 84 -2.17 15.26 -0.86
CA SER A 84 -3.34 14.97 -0.03
C SER A 84 -3.02 14.02 1.14
N LYS A 85 -3.96 13.90 2.09
CA LYS A 85 -3.85 12.98 3.22
C LYS A 85 -4.80 11.79 3.08
N TYR A 86 -4.34 10.61 3.46
CA TYR A 86 -5.10 9.37 3.41
C TYR A 86 -5.14 8.67 4.75
N VAL A 87 -6.28 8.04 5.07
CA VAL A 87 -6.48 7.30 6.31
C VAL A 87 -5.79 5.94 6.19
N ALA A 88 -4.88 5.65 7.12
CA ALA A 88 -4.19 4.38 7.19
C ALA A 88 -4.87 3.41 8.16
N GLU A 89 -4.88 2.13 7.81
CA GLU A 89 -5.20 1.02 8.70
C GLU A 89 -3.92 0.27 9.05
N PHE A 90 -3.62 0.20 10.34
CA PHE A 90 -2.42 -0.45 10.84
C PHE A 90 -2.72 -1.37 12.02
N LYS A 91 -1.84 -2.35 12.22
CA LYS A 91 -1.80 -3.23 13.38
C LYS A 91 -0.46 -3.05 14.07
N LEU A 92 -0.47 -2.99 15.40
CA LEU A 92 0.74 -2.93 16.22
C LEU A 92 0.89 -4.22 17.01
N THR A 93 2.06 -4.39 17.61
CA THR A 93 2.26 -5.26 18.77
C THR A 93 1.22 -4.96 19.87
N PRO A 94 0.80 -5.96 20.67
CA PRO A 94 -0.27 -5.76 21.66
C PRO A 94 0.02 -4.59 22.61
N TYR A 95 -1.01 -3.79 22.87
CA TYR A 95 -0.99 -2.63 23.77
C TYR A 95 -0.03 -1.48 23.39
N ALA A 96 0.72 -1.62 22.30
CA ALA A 96 1.57 -0.56 21.78
C ALA A 96 0.75 0.63 21.26
N ARG A 97 1.40 1.79 21.16
CA ARG A 97 0.79 3.06 20.77
C ARG A 97 1.58 3.69 19.64
N LEU A 98 0.89 4.18 18.62
CA LEU A 98 1.48 4.87 17.47
C LEU A 98 1.31 6.38 17.58
N ARG A 99 2.37 7.14 17.28
CA ARG A 99 2.34 8.60 17.19
C ARG A 99 3.06 9.09 15.95
N GLU A 100 2.53 10.16 15.37
CA GLU A 100 3.19 10.96 14.33
C GLU A 100 3.45 12.34 14.93
N ASN A 101 4.71 12.77 14.98
CA ASN A 101 5.09 14.05 15.60
C ASN A 101 4.47 14.28 17.01
N GLY A 102 4.42 13.22 17.82
CA GLY A 102 3.85 13.24 19.17
C GLY A 102 2.32 13.13 19.24
N LYS A 103 1.60 13.22 18.12
CA LYS A 103 0.14 13.10 18.05
C LYS A 103 -0.30 11.65 17.88
N PRO A 104 -1.26 11.16 18.70
CA PRO A 104 -1.79 9.80 18.57
C PRO A 104 -2.32 9.52 17.17
N GLN A 105 -1.98 8.35 16.64
CA GLN A 105 -2.56 7.80 15.42
C GLN A 105 -3.55 6.71 15.80
N ASN A 106 -4.74 6.75 15.22
CA ASN A 106 -5.78 5.75 15.40
C ASN A 106 -6.01 5.02 14.08
N SER A 107 -5.85 3.69 14.09
CA SER A 107 -6.02 2.84 12.92
C SER A 107 -7.43 2.99 12.33
N GLY A 108 -7.51 3.19 11.01
CA GLY A 108 -8.77 3.40 10.29
C GLY A 108 -9.40 4.78 10.51
N VAL A 109 -8.71 5.71 11.19
CA VAL A 109 -9.26 7.03 11.53
C VAL A 109 -8.32 8.17 11.18
N THR A 110 -7.05 8.10 11.60
CA THR A 110 -6.12 9.21 11.42
C THR A 110 -5.59 9.25 9.98
N ALA A 111 -5.66 10.43 9.36
CA ALA A 111 -5.12 10.66 8.02
C ALA A 111 -3.66 11.12 8.07
N ASN A 112 -2.82 10.51 7.23
CA ASN A 112 -1.40 10.79 7.09
C ASN A 112 -1.08 11.36 5.70
N GLY A 113 -0.01 12.16 5.60
CA GLY A 113 0.53 12.62 4.32
C GLY A 113 1.68 11.73 3.89
N PHE A 114 1.85 11.59 2.57
CA PHE A 114 2.80 10.65 1.94
C PHE A 114 3.64 11.29 0.84
N SER A 115 3.66 12.63 0.77
CA SER A 115 4.49 13.41 -0.18
C SER A 115 5.98 13.34 0.17
N ASP A 116 6.28 13.15 1.45
CA ASP A 116 7.62 12.99 2.01
C ASP A 116 7.65 11.73 2.89
N THR A 117 8.86 11.29 3.28
CA THR A 117 9.01 10.21 4.26
C THR A 117 8.27 10.53 5.55
N LEU A 118 7.28 9.70 5.88
CA LEU A 118 6.49 9.84 7.10
C LEU A 118 7.17 9.08 8.25
N LYS A 119 7.50 9.80 9.32
CA LYS A 119 8.07 9.21 10.54
C LYS A 119 7.00 8.88 11.57
N LEU A 120 6.90 7.61 11.93
CA LEU A 120 5.99 7.11 12.95
C LEU A 120 6.77 6.59 14.15
N ARG A 121 6.25 6.83 15.36
CA ARG A 121 6.84 6.35 16.61
C ARG A 121 5.92 5.36 17.27
N VAL A 122 6.39 4.13 17.46
CA VAL A 122 5.72 3.09 18.25
C VAL A 122 6.31 3.11 19.66
N THR A 123 5.45 3.07 20.67
CA THR A 123 5.85 2.85 22.07
C THR A 123 5.19 1.56 22.55
N ALA A 124 5.97 0.63 23.08
CA ALA A 124 5.49 -0.65 23.61
C ALA A 124 4.62 -0.47 24.87
N GLU A 125 4.08 -1.58 25.39
CA GLU A 125 3.28 -1.57 26.62
C GLU A 125 4.07 -1.07 27.83
N ASP A 126 5.36 -1.42 27.90
CA ASP A 126 6.26 -1.02 28.99
C ASP A 126 6.47 0.50 29.11
N GLY A 127 6.11 1.28 28.08
CA GLY A 127 6.29 2.71 27.99
C GLY A 127 7.75 3.17 27.84
N ALA A 128 8.71 2.25 27.89
CA ALA A 128 10.15 2.51 27.83
C ALA A 128 10.72 2.17 26.46
N THR A 129 10.26 1.08 25.84
CA THR A 129 10.72 0.64 24.54
C THR A 129 10.01 1.41 23.43
N VAL A 130 10.81 1.99 22.53
CA VAL A 130 10.36 2.88 21.47
C VAL A 130 11.08 2.54 20.17
N SER A 131 10.33 2.43 19.08
CA SER A 131 10.87 2.28 17.73
C SER A 131 10.33 3.38 16.83
N ASP A 132 11.21 3.96 16.01
CA ASP A 132 10.84 4.89 14.96
C ASP A 132 10.78 4.14 13.62
N TYR A 133 9.62 4.16 12.96
CA TYR A 133 9.38 3.62 11.63
C TYR A 133 9.36 4.72 10.58
N PHE A 134 9.91 4.43 9.41
CA PHE A 134 9.91 5.33 8.25
C PHE A 134 9.04 4.76 7.13
N VAL A 135 7.97 5.48 6.82
CA VAL A 135 7.08 5.14 5.71
C VAL A 135 7.63 5.81 4.46
N LEU A 136 8.05 4.99 3.51
CA LEU A 136 8.56 5.36 2.20
C LEU A 136 7.44 5.16 1.18
N SER A 137 7.24 6.14 0.31
CA SER A 137 6.16 6.15 -0.66
C SER A 137 6.75 6.29 -2.06
N ASP A 138 6.32 5.43 -2.97
CA ASP A 138 6.67 5.51 -4.38
C ASP A 138 5.43 5.26 -5.25
N MET A 139 5.52 5.58 -6.54
CA MET A 139 4.47 5.32 -7.52
C MET A 139 4.79 4.09 -8.35
N LYS A 140 3.75 3.36 -8.76
CA LYS A 140 3.87 2.37 -9.83
C LYS A 140 4.48 3.01 -11.09
N PRO A 141 5.15 2.22 -11.95
CA PRO A 141 5.68 2.72 -13.19
C PRO A 141 4.65 3.48 -14.01
N THR A 142 5.06 4.60 -14.60
CA THR A 142 4.19 5.50 -15.35
C THR A 142 4.81 5.92 -16.67
N ILE A 143 3.96 6.35 -17.59
CA ILE A 143 4.33 6.99 -18.86
C ILE A 143 3.94 8.46 -18.76
N TYR A 144 4.91 9.37 -18.90
CA TYR A 144 4.68 10.81 -18.91
C TYR A 144 4.44 11.37 -20.30
N LYS A 145 5.05 10.76 -21.31
CA LYS A 145 4.89 11.15 -22.70
C LYS A 145 4.87 9.92 -23.59
N ALA A 146 4.01 9.96 -24.60
CA ALA A 146 4.00 8.99 -25.67
C ALA A 146 3.89 9.73 -27.00
N GLU A 147 4.71 9.36 -27.96
CA GLU A 147 4.76 10.00 -29.28
C GLU A 147 4.90 8.97 -30.38
N LEU A 148 4.04 9.06 -31.40
CA LEU A 148 4.25 8.38 -32.67
C LEU A 148 5.14 9.25 -33.54
N THR A 149 6.33 8.73 -33.79
CA THR A 149 7.35 9.27 -34.68
C THR A 149 7.30 8.54 -36.02
N ASN A 150 8.13 8.97 -36.98
CA ASN A 150 8.07 8.52 -38.39
C ASN A 150 6.77 8.91 -39.13
N LEU A 151 6.12 9.98 -38.67
CA LEU A 151 5.00 10.67 -39.32
C LEU A 151 5.34 12.17 -39.42
N VAL A 152 4.72 12.87 -40.37
CA VAL A 152 4.86 14.33 -40.52
C VAL A 152 3.47 14.99 -40.50
N PRO A 153 3.12 15.75 -39.45
CA PRO A 153 3.85 15.90 -38.19
C PRO A 153 3.84 14.61 -37.35
N SER A 154 4.67 14.55 -36.31
CA SER A 154 4.53 13.53 -35.27
C SER A 154 3.21 13.70 -34.52
N VAL A 155 2.76 12.62 -33.87
CA VAL A 155 1.49 12.59 -33.14
C VAL A 155 1.75 12.27 -31.68
N ASN A 156 1.41 13.21 -30.80
CA ASN A 156 1.42 12.97 -29.36
C ASN A 156 0.23 12.09 -28.96
N GLY A 157 0.47 11.14 -28.07
CA GLY A 157 -0.56 10.35 -27.41
C GLY A 157 -1.20 11.15 -26.29
N THR A 158 -2.52 11.08 -26.19
CA THR A 158 -3.26 11.49 -25.00
C THR A 158 -3.22 10.36 -23.99
N ILE A 159 -2.62 10.59 -22.83
CA ILE A 159 -2.45 9.58 -21.78
C ILE A 159 -3.54 9.77 -20.72
N ASP A 160 -4.25 8.68 -20.41
CA ASP A 160 -5.15 8.58 -19.27
C ASP A 160 -4.56 7.60 -18.26
N GLN A 161 -4.12 8.12 -17.12
CA GLN A 161 -3.50 7.32 -16.05
C GLN A 161 -4.52 6.53 -15.23
N GLY A 162 -5.77 6.99 -15.15
CA GLY A 162 -6.81 6.31 -14.40
C GLY A 162 -7.32 5.09 -15.16
N GLU A 163 -7.55 5.25 -16.46
CA GLU A 163 -7.97 4.17 -17.35
C GLU A 163 -6.79 3.34 -17.89
N MET A 164 -5.55 3.76 -17.62
CA MET A 164 -4.33 3.15 -18.14
C MET A 164 -4.37 3.04 -19.67
N THR A 165 -4.74 4.12 -20.36
CA THR A 165 -4.84 4.16 -21.82
C THR A 165 -3.99 5.25 -22.44
N ILE A 166 -3.60 5.02 -23.70
CA ILE A 166 -2.98 6.04 -24.54
C ILE A 166 -3.73 6.07 -25.87
N ILE A 167 -4.23 7.24 -26.25
CA ILE A 167 -4.98 7.44 -27.49
C ILE A 167 -4.18 8.33 -28.42
N PHE A 168 -3.90 7.84 -29.62
CA PHE A 168 -3.27 8.60 -30.69
C PHE A 168 -4.30 9.05 -31.72
N GLU A 169 -4.43 10.35 -31.95
CA GLU A 169 -5.28 10.88 -33.01
C GLU A 169 -4.52 10.93 -34.35
N VAL A 170 -4.89 10.06 -35.29
CA VAL A 170 -4.24 9.93 -36.59
C VAL A 170 -5.22 10.23 -37.72
N LEU A 171 -4.73 10.73 -38.85
CA LEU A 171 -5.57 10.97 -40.02
C LEU A 171 -5.99 9.64 -40.67
N SER A 172 -7.14 9.63 -41.35
CA SER A 172 -7.67 8.43 -42.03
C SER A 172 -6.74 7.83 -43.09
N SER A 173 -5.77 8.59 -43.60
CA SER A 173 -4.77 8.13 -44.57
C SER A 173 -3.45 7.65 -43.94
N THR A 174 -3.29 7.75 -42.62
CA THR A 174 -2.07 7.33 -41.93
C THR A 174 -1.92 5.81 -42.02
N ASN A 175 -0.75 5.32 -42.46
CA ASN A 175 -0.42 3.91 -42.32
C ASN A 175 -0.10 3.62 -40.85
N VAL A 176 -0.94 2.78 -40.23
CA VAL A 176 -0.87 2.48 -38.79
C VAL A 176 -0.13 1.18 -38.48
N THR A 177 0.39 0.46 -39.49
CA THR A 177 1.05 -0.84 -39.30
C THR A 177 2.56 -0.75 -39.14
N ASP A 178 3.16 0.42 -39.40
CA ASP A 178 4.62 0.63 -39.35
C ASP A 178 4.95 2.01 -38.74
N LEU A 179 4.48 2.21 -37.51
CA LEU A 179 4.74 3.42 -36.73
C LEU A 179 5.92 3.20 -35.80
N THR A 180 6.57 4.28 -35.35
CA THR A 180 7.59 4.21 -34.29
C THR A 180 7.08 4.90 -33.04
N LEU A 181 6.92 4.14 -31.96
CA LEU A 181 6.50 4.66 -30.66
C LEU A 181 7.73 5.05 -29.84
N SER A 182 7.73 6.26 -29.30
CA SER A 182 8.69 6.73 -28.30
C SER A 182 7.95 7.06 -27.00
N LEU A 183 8.49 6.61 -25.87
CA LEU A 183 7.93 6.80 -24.53
C LEU A 183 8.91 7.54 -23.62
N ASP A 184 8.36 8.40 -22.79
CA ASP A 184 9.01 8.95 -21.59
C ASP A 184 8.34 8.28 -20.39
N ILE A 185 9.13 7.62 -19.55
CA ILE A 185 8.64 6.74 -18.48
C ILE A 185 9.33 7.06 -17.16
N HIS A 186 8.72 6.64 -16.07
CA HIS A 186 9.34 6.64 -14.75
C HIS A 186 8.94 5.39 -13.97
N PRO A 187 9.84 4.80 -13.17
CA PRO A 187 11.26 5.14 -13.08
C PRO A 187 12.00 4.85 -14.40
N ASP A 188 13.08 5.58 -14.67
CA ASP A 188 13.81 5.56 -15.96
C ASP A 188 14.42 4.18 -16.28
N ASP A 189 14.62 3.36 -15.24
CA ASP A 189 15.13 1.99 -15.32
C ASP A 189 14.01 0.93 -15.47
N ALA A 190 12.74 1.35 -15.56
CA ALA A 190 11.64 0.43 -15.87
C ALA A 190 11.82 -0.17 -17.28
N THR A 191 11.59 -1.48 -17.38
CA THR A 191 11.61 -2.20 -18.65
C THR A 191 10.23 -2.15 -19.29
N ILE A 192 10.15 -1.98 -20.62
CA ILE A 192 8.89 -2.00 -21.36
C ILE A 192 8.84 -3.22 -22.27
N THR A 193 7.70 -3.91 -22.24
CA THR A 193 7.42 -5.05 -23.13
C THR A 193 6.05 -4.88 -23.80
N ILE A 194 5.92 -5.32 -25.05
CA ILE A 194 4.61 -5.47 -25.70
C ILE A 194 3.98 -6.78 -25.21
N VAL A 195 2.72 -6.71 -24.77
CA VAL A 195 1.94 -7.88 -24.33
C VAL A 195 1.07 -8.33 -25.49
N GLU A 196 1.41 -9.47 -26.10
CA GLU A 196 0.61 -10.10 -27.16
C GLU A 196 -0.38 -11.12 -26.56
N GLU A 197 -1.65 -11.04 -26.96
CA GLU A 197 -2.68 -12.01 -26.57
C GLU A 197 -2.55 -13.27 -27.46
N ASN A 198 -1.61 -14.18 -27.14
CA ASN A 198 -1.63 -15.64 -27.39
C ASN A 198 -0.22 -16.28 -27.17
N SER A 199 -0.19 -17.59 -26.87
CA SER A 199 0.89 -18.39 -26.24
C SER A 199 2.30 -18.47 -26.88
N GLN A 200 2.72 -17.48 -27.67
CA GLN A 200 4.13 -17.19 -27.88
C GLN A 200 4.38 -15.78 -27.39
N GLN A 201 4.67 -15.67 -26.08
CA GLN A 201 5.24 -14.46 -25.49
C GLN A 201 6.55 -14.12 -26.23
N VAL A 202 6.46 -13.27 -27.25
CA VAL A 202 7.62 -12.57 -27.77
C VAL A 202 7.48 -11.13 -27.32
N SER A 203 7.92 -10.87 -26.08
CA SER A 203 8.20 -9.51 -25.66
C SER A 203 9.24 -8.93 -26.60
N LYS A 204 8.86 -7.95 -27.42
CA LYS A 204 9.86 -7.08 -28.05
C LYS A 204 10.32 -6.09 -26.97
N PRO A 205 11.58 -6.12 -26.53
CA PRO A 205 12.07 -5.08 -25.63
C PRO A 205 11.97 -3.73 -26.35
N PHE A 206 11.56 -2.69 -25.63
CA PHE A 206 11.80 -1.34 -26.10
C PHE A 206 13.27 -1.03 -25.90
N GLU A 207 13.98 -0.72 -26.97
CA GLU A 207 15.35 -0.23 -26.87
C GLU A 207 15.29 1.28 -26.64
N ASN A 208 15.84 1.76 -25.52
CA ASN A 208 15.84 3.18 -25.16
C ASN A 208 14.44 3.83 -25.24
N ASN A 209 13.41 3.12 -24.78
CA ASN A 209 12.02 3.56 -24.81
C ASN A 209 11.46 3.85 -26.21
N VAL A 210 12.03 3.23 -27.26
CA VAL A 210 11.56 3.33 -28.65
C VAL A 210 11.32 1.94 -29.26
N THR A 211 10.24 1.77 -30.02
CA THR A 211 10.00 0.53 -30.79
C THR A 211 9.06 0.74 -31.97
N LYS A 212 9.04 -0.22 -32.92
CA LYS A 212 8.01 -0.26 -33.98
C LYS A 212 6.68 -0.79 -33.43
N ILE A 213 5.57 -0.17 -33.85
CA ILE A 213 4.23 -0.52 -33.38
C ILE A 213 3.22 -0.61 -34.54
N ASP A 214 2.33 -1.60 -34.47
CA ASP A 214 1.15 -1.74 -35.32
C ASP A 214 -0.10 -1.41 -34.48
N LEU A 215 -0.78 -0.31 -34.80
CA LEU A 215 -2.02 0.11 -34.14
C LEU A 215 -3.27 -0.25 -34.97
N SER A 216 -3.20 -1.30 -35.79
CA SER A 216 -4.37 -1.87 -36.48
C SER A 216 -5.45 -2.35 -35.50
N SER A 217 -5.01 -2.85 -34.34
CA SER A 217 -5.82 -3.20 -33.16
C SER A 217 -5.22 -2.55 -31.92
N PRO A 218 -5.95 -2.49 -30.78
CA PRO A 218 -5.37 -2.07 -29.50
C PRO A 218 -4.14 -2.89 -29.14
N VAL A 219 -3.09 -2.23 -28.63
CA VAL A 219 -1.85 -2.90 -28.20
C VAL A 219 -1.66 -2.67 -26.70
N LYS A 220 -1.34 -3.73 -25.95
CA LYS A 220 -0.98 -3.61 -24.54
C LYS A 220 0.54 -3.51 -24.40
N ILE A 221 1.00 -2.58 -23.59
CA ILE A 221 2.40 -2.49 -23.16
C ILE A 221 2.47 -2.63 -21.65
N LYS A 222 3.50 -3.30 -21.16
CA LYS A 222 3.75 -3.53 -19.74
C LYS A 222 5.08 -2.91 -19.35
N LEU A 223 5.03 -2.01 -18.38
CA LEU A 223 6.19 -1.50 -17.66
C LEU A 223 6.46 -2.43 -16.47
N THR A 224 7.73 -2.77 -16.24
CA THR A 224 8.17 -3.59 -15.11
C THR A 224 9.43 -2.98 -14.50
N ASN A 225 9.38 -2.67 -13.22
CA ASN A 225 10.51 -2.27 -12.40
C ASN A 225 10.55 -3.17 -11.15
N VAL A 226 11.75 -3.51 -10.69
CA VAL A 226 11.93 -4.45 -9.57
C VAL A 226 11.51 -3.87 -8.22
N GLU A 227 11.51 -2.55 -8.08
CA GLU A 227 11.18 -1.81 -6.85
C GLU A 227 9.74 -1.27 -6.86
N THR A 228 9.27 -0.77 -8.01
CA THR A 228 7.95 -0.15 -8.16
C THR A 228 6.92 -1.06 -8.84
N GLY A 229 7.29 -2.29 -9.17
CA GLY A 229 6.38 -3.32 -9.67
C GLY A 229 5.98 -3.10 -11.13
N GLU A 230 4.69 -3.23 -11.43
CA GLU A 230 4.21 -3.33 -12.81
C GLU A 230 3.01 -2.42 -13.10
N ALA A 231 2.97 -1.93 -14.35
CA ALA A 231 1.86 -1.15 -14.89
C ALA A 231 1.60 -1.56 -16.35
N ILE A 232 0.33 -1.67 -16.76
CA ILE A 232 -0.05 -2.08 -18.13
C ILE A 232 -0.91 -1.00 -18.75
N TYR A 233 -0.49 -0.49 -19.91
CA TYR A 233 -1.25 0.50 -20.69
C TYR A 233 -1.83 -0.12 -21.96
N THR A 234 -3.03 0.30 -22.34
CA THR A 234 -3.64 -0.03 -23.64
C THR A 234 -3.52 1.15 -24.60
N LEU A 235 -2.82 0.94 -25.71
CA LEU A 235 -2.62 1.91 -26.78
C LEU A 235 -3.69 1.72 -27.84
N THR A 236 -4.32 2.82 -28.24
CA THR A 236 -5.34 2.82 -29.30
C THR A 236 -5.15 4.00 -30.25
N LYS A 237 -5.76 3.90 -31.42
CA LYS A 237 -5.86 5.02 -32.37
C LYS A 237 -7.29 5.53 -32.45
N LYS A 238 -7.43 6.83 -32.65
CA LYS A 238 -8.67 7.50 -33.05
C LYS A 238 -8.47 8.10 -34.44
N ILE A 239 -9.31 7.70 -35.39
CA ILE A 239 -9.21 8.17 -36.77
C ILE A 239 -9.92 9.51 -36.92
N LEU A 240 -9.19 10.51 -37.40
CA LEU A 240 -9.73 11.81 -37.80
C LEU A 240 -10.04 11.82 -39.30
N ILE A 241 -11.28 12.19 -39.64
CA ILE A 241 -11.71 12.40 -41.02
C ILE A 241 -11.69 13.91 -41.27
N ARG A 242 -10.87 14.39 -42.20
CA ARG A 242 -10.94 15.79 -42.66
C ARG A 242 -12.04 15.92 -43.69
N THR A 243 -13.10 16.66 -43.37
CA THR A 243 -14.10 17.08 -44.35
C THR A 243 -13.53 18.24 -45.15
N PHE A 244 -13.23 18.02 -46.44
CA PHE A 244 -12.82 19.09 -47.34
C PHE A 244 -14.08 19.75 -47.92
N ILE A 245 -14.42 20.96 -47.48
CA ILE A 245 -15.45 21.78 -48.15
C ILE A 245 -14.77 22.45 -49.35
N MET A 246 -14.96 21.90 -50.55
CA MET A 246 -14.62 22.62 -51.79
C MET A 246 -15.59 23.79 -51.95
N GLN A 247 -15.12 25.02 -51.75
CA GLN A 247 -15.81 26.19 -52.28
C GLN A 247 -15.41 26.35 -53.74
N PHE A 248 -16.33 26.06 -54.66
CA PHE A 248 -16.21 26.48 -56.05
C PHE A 248 -16.59 27.95 -56.14
N THR A 249 -15.66 28.79 -56.59
CA THR A 249 -16.01 30.15 -57.04
C THR A 249 -16.40 30.02 -58.51
N PHE A 250 -17.65 30.36 -58.84
CA PHE A 250 -18.16 30.41 -60.21
C PHE A 250 -17.81 31.75 -60.87
#